data_AF-X1QKQ4-F1
#
_entry.id   AF-X1QKQ4-F1
#
_cell.length_a   1.000
_cell.length_b   1.000
_cell.length_c   1.000
_cell.angle_alpha   90.00
_cell.angle_beta   90.00
_cell.angle_gamma   90.00
#
_symmetry.space_group_name_H-M   'P 1'
#
loop_
_entity.id
_entity.type
_entity.pdbx_description
1 polymer ?
#
loop_
_entity_poly.entity_id
_entity_poly.type
_entity_poly.pdbx_seq_one_letter_code
_entity_poly.pdbx_strand_id
1 'polypeptide(L)'
;MTILEEMDVEHPAAKMMVEISKVQEDEVGDGTTTAVVLAGELLKMAEELLEQDIHATVIASGYRKAAEKANEILDKIATGVSRGEDKILKEIAITAMSGKGSEVRGEKLAELCVKAVKRIVEEFDGKLEADIDNIKVEKKSGGGSADSQLIEGLVLDKEVVHPGMPKRVEKAKIALLNMALEIKETETSAKINITDPEQLRNFLEEERHMLQEMVDQVKKAGANVVLCQKGIDDLVQHYLAKVGIMAVRRI
;
A
#
# COMPACT_ATOMS: atom_id res chain seq x y z
N MET A 1 8.98 14.26 -7.65
CA MET A 1 9.51 12.95 -8.07
C MET A 1 9.04 12.52 -9.46
N THR A 2 7.73 12.35 -9.71
CA THR A 2 7.17 11.74 -10.96
C THR A 2 7.76 12.29 -12.26
N ILE A 3 7.98 13.60 -12.35
CA ILE A 3 8.56 14.20 -13.57
C ILE A 3 9.99 13.70 -13.84
N LEU A 4 10.83 13.60 -12.81
CA LEU A 4 12.24 13.22 -12.96
C LEU A 4 12.45 11.73 -13.21
N GLU A 5 11.50 10.89 -12.80
CA GLU A 5 11.52 9.45 -13.09
C GLU A 5 10.98 9.12 -14.49
N GLU A 6 9.95 9.85 -14.93
CA GLU A 6 9.38 9.68 -16.27
C GLU A 6 10.24 10.33 -17.36
N MET A 7 11.17 11.22 -16.99
CA MET A 7 12.16 11.78 -17.90
C MET A 7 13.29 10.77 -18.14
N ASP A 8 13.52 10.44 -19.40
CA ASP A 8 14.69 9.65 -19.80
C ASP A 8 15.95 10.52 -19.76
N VAL A 9 16.63 10.52 -18.61
CA VAL A 9 17.82 11.32 -18.36
C VAL A 9 19.08 10.53 -18.70
N GLU A 10 19.78 10.92 -19.77
CA GLU A 10 21.02 10.26 -20.18
C GLU A 10 22.25 10.72 -19.36
N HIS A 11 22.34 12.02 -19.05
CA HIS A 11 23.55 12.60 -18.47
C HIS A 11 23.79 12.12 -17.02
N PRO A 12 24.97 11.58 -16.67
CA PRO A 12 25.24 11.01 -15.35
C PRO A 12 25.00 11.97 -14.18
N ALA A 13 25.40 13.24 -14.29
CA ALA A 13 25.16 14.23 -13.24
C ALA A 13 23.66 14.51 -13.02
N ALA A 14 22.86 14.44 -14.08
CA ALA A 14 21.42 14.61 -13.96
C ALA A 14 20.77 13.37 -13.35
N LYS A 15 21.29 12.14 -13.60
CA LYS A 15 20.88 10.93 -12.87
C LYS A 15 21.12 11.05 -11.36
N MET A 16 22.24 11.64 -10.95
CA MET A 16 22.49 11.91 -9.52
C MET A 16 21.43 12.87 -8.91
N MET A 17 20.95 13.86 -9.67
CA MET A 17 19.86 14.72 -9.21
C MET A 17 18.54 13.96 -9.06
N VAL A 18 18.27 12.99 -9.94
CA VAL A 18 17.11 12.08 -9.80
C VAL A 18 17.23 11.26 -8.52
N GLU A 19 18.42 10.72 -8.21
CA GLU A 19 18.65 9.96 -6.97
C GLU A 19 18.41 10.79 -5.71
N ILE A 20 18.83 12.06 -5.67
CA ILE A 20 18.53 12.98 -4.56
C ILE A 20 17.02 13.13 -4.37
N SER A 21 16.26 13.31 -5.46
CA SER A 21 14.79 13.38 -5.39
C SER A 21 14.17 12.08 -4.90
N LYS A 22 14.74 10.91 -5.22
CA LYS A 22 14.21 9.61 -4.78
C LYS A 22 14.38 9.42 -3.28
N VAL A 23 15.59 9.62 -2.77
CA VAL A 23 15.88 9.51 -1.33
C VAL A 23 15.00 10.46 -0.52
N GLN A 24 14.76 11.68 -1.00
CA GLN A 24 13.88 12.63 -0.33
C GLN A 24 12.41 12.17 -0.29
N GLU A 25 11.93 11.51 -1.35
CA GLU A 25 10.57 10.93 -1.36
C GLU A 25 10.48 9.76 -0.38
N ASP A 26 11.44 8.84 -0.42
CA ASP A 26 11.41 7.61 0.38
C ASP A 26 11.51 7.90 1.89
N GLU A 27 12.32 8.88 2.29
CA GLU A 27 12.54 9.20 3.71
C GLU A 27 11.50 10.17 4.30
N VAL A 28 10.99 11.13 3.50
CA VAL A 28 10.16 12.24 4.02
C VAL A 28 8.84 12.41 3.25
N GLY A 29 8.78 12.02 1.97
CA GLY A 29 7.56 12.09 1.14
C GLY A 29 7.16 13.50 0.65
N ASP A 30 7.90 14.54 1.01
CA ASP A 30 7.70 15.91 0.50
C ASP A 30 9.03 16.65 0.29
N GLY A 31 8.99 17.74 -0.46
CA GLY A 31 10.15 18.60 -0.71
C GLY A 31 11.11 18.06 -1.78
N THR A 32 10.70 17.07 -2.59
CA THR A 32 11.56 16.53 -3.67
C THR A 32 12.02 17.60 -4.65
N THR A 33 11.15 18.55 -5.02
CA THR A 33 11.53 19.69 -5.86
C THR A 33 12.52 20.61 -5.13
N THR A 34 12.28 20.90 -3.85
CA THR A 34 13.17 21.76 -3.04
C THR A 34 14.57 21.17 -2.94
N ALA A 35 14.70 19.86 -2.69
CA ALA A 35 15.99 19.18 -2.62
C ALA A 35 16.79 19.30 -3.92
N VAL A 36 16.12 19.11 -5.07
CA VAL A 36 16.74 19.22 -6.40
C VAL A 36 17.15 20.67 -6.71
N VAL A 37 16.27 21.64 -6.45
CA VAL A 37 16.57 23.07 -6.69
C VAL A 37 17.71 23.53 -5.80
N LEU A 38 17.71 23.14 -4.51
CA LEU A 38 18.78 23.47 -3.58
C LEU A 38 20.12 22.87 -4.01
N ALA A 39 20.15 21.61 -4.42
CA ALA A 39 21.35 20.98 -4.94
C ALA A 39 21.89 21.70 -6.19
N GLY A 40 20.99 22.10 -7.10
CA GLY A 40 21.36 22.88 -8.29
C GLY A 40 21.98 24.24 -7.95
N GLU A 41 21.37 24.99 -7.02
CA GLU A 41 21.89 26.29 -6.62
C GLU A 41 23.22 26.16 -5.85
N LEU A 42 23.37 25.13 -5.00
CA LEU A 42 24.64 24.86 -4.31
C LEU A 42 25.80 24.57 -5.28
N LEU A 43 25.51 23.84 -6.37
CA LEU A 43 26.49 23.56 -7.43
C LEU A 43 26.86 24.82 -8.20
N LYS A 44 25.88 25.67 -8.54
CA LYS A 44 26.12 26.96 -9.19
C LYS A 44 26.98 27.89 -8.34
N MET A 45 26.71 27.99 -7.02
CA MET A 45 27.56 28.76 -6.11
C MET A 45 28.96 28.14 -5.95
N ALA A 46 29.08 26.81 -6.07
CA ALA A 46 30.39 26.15 -6.04
C ALA A 46 31.20 26.47 -7.30
N GLU A 47 30.56 26.61 -8.46
CA GLU A 47 31.21 27.05 -9.71
C GLU A 47 31.86 28.43 -9.56
N GLU A 48 31.16 29.40 -8.97
CA GLU A 48 31.72 30.74 -8.69
C GLU A 48 32.99 30.70 -7.81
N LEU A 49 33.05 29.76 -6.85
CA LEU A 49 34.21 29.58 -5.99
C LEU A 49 35.37 28.88 -6.72
N LEU A 50 35.05 27.94 -7.62
CA LEU A 50 36.05 27.29 -8.47
C LEU A 50 36.68 28.29 -9.46
N GLU A 51 35.89 29.22 -10.00
CA GLU A 51 36.40 30.32 -10.85
C GLU A 51 37.35 31.28 -10.10
N GLN A 52 37.26 31.33 -8.77
CA GLN A 52 38.18 32.07 -7.89
C GLN A 52 39.40 31.23 -7.47
N ASP A 53 39.70 30.14 -8.16
CA ASP A 53 40.80 29.22 -7.88
C ASP A 53 40.74 28.56 -6.48
N ILE A 54 39.55 28.48 -5.86
CA ILE A 54 39.37 27.77 -4.59
C ILE A 54 39.30 26.27 -4.86
N HIS A 55 40.19 25.50 -4.24
CA HIS A 55 40.25 24.05 -4.45
C HIS A 55 38.94 23.34 -4.05
N ALA A 56 38.42 22.45 -4.91
CA ALA A 56 37.14 21.75 -4.71
C ALA A 56 37.00 21.06 -3.33
N THR A 57 38.09 20.49 -2.80
CA THR A 57 38.12 19.87 -1.47
C THR A 57 37.80 20.85 -0.34
N VAL A 58 38.22 22.12 -0.47
CA VAL A 58 37.94 23.18 0.51
C VAL A 58 36.45 23.53 0.45
N ILE A 59 35.88 23.67 -0.75
CA ILE A 59 34.45 23.93 -0.96
C ILE A 59 33.61 22.80 -0.35
N ALA A 60 33.93 21.55 -0.70
CA ALA A 60 33.23 20.38 -0.17
C ALA A 60 33.32 20.29 1.36
N SER A 61 34.49 20.58 1.95
CA SER A 61 34.63 20.64 3.40
C SER A 61 33.83 21.78 4.03
N GLY A 62 33.75 22.92 3.36
CA GLY A 62 32.95 24.07 3.79
C GLY A 62 31.46 23.74 3.81
N TYR A 63 30.95 23.13 2.73
CA TYR A 63 29.55 22.72 2.62
C TYR A 63 29.15 21.66 3.66
N ARG A 64 30.02 20.69 3.96
CA ARG A 64 29.76 19.72 5.04
C ARG A 64 29.58 20.41 6.39
N LYS A 65 30.48 21.34 6.73
CA LYS A 65 30.38 22.14 7.97
C LYS A 65 29.12 23.01 7.98
N ALA A 66 28.76 23.59 6.83
CA ALA A 66 27.55 24.39 6.69
C ALA A 66 26.28 23.54 6.87
N ALA A 67 26.24 22.33 6.33
CA ALA A 67 25.13 21.39 6.48
C ALA A 67 24.96 20.95 7.93
N GLU A 68 26.05 20.58 8.62
CA GLU A 68 26.03 20.28 10.06
C GLU A 68 25.47 21.47 10.85
N LYS A 69 25.93 22.69 10.54
CA LYS A 69 25.46 23.89 11.22
C LYS A 69 23.99 24.21 10.91
N ALA A 70 23.54 23.97 9.68
CA ALA A 70 22.16 24.15 9.29
C ALA A 70 21.25 23.22 10.09
N ASN A 71 21.62 21.94 10.25
CA ASN A 71 20.87 20.99 11.07
C ASN A 71 20.78 21.44 12.54
N GLU A 72 21.88 21.90 13.14
CA GLU A 72 21.85 22.45 14.51
C GLU A 72 20.91 23.65 14.66
N ILE A 73 20.79 24.48 13.61
CA ILE A 73 19.89 25.64 13.62
C ILE A 73 18.44 25.17 13.45
N LEU A 74 18.20 24.24 12.52
CA LEU A 74 16.88 23.63 12.29
C LEU A 74 16.33 23.02 13.58
N ASP A 75 17.15 22.28 14.33
CA ASP A 75 16.76 21.69 15.63
C ASP A 75 16.39 22.75 16.69
N LYS A 76 17.04 23.92 16.64
CA LYS A 76 16.77 25.03 17.59
C LYS A 76 15.52 25.82 17.25
N ILE A 77 15.19 25.94 15.97
CA ILE A 77 14.00 26.66 15.51
C ILE A 77 12.79 25.73 15.33
N ALA A 78 13.01 24.42 15.36
CA ALA A 78 11.96 23.42 15.29
C ALA A 78 10.95 23.64 16.43
N THR A 79 9.68 23.69 16.05
CA THR A 79 8.58 23.78 17.01
C THR A 79 8.14 22.37 17.35
N GLY A 80 8.23 21.99 18.63
CA GLY A 80 7.74 20.70 19.09
C GLY A 80 6.22 20.62 18.95
N VAL A 81 5.73 19.52 18.37
CA VAL A 81 4.30 19.26 18.20
C VAL A 81 3.93 18.03 19.01
N SER A 82 2.84 18.11 19.79
CA SER A 82 2.33 16.98 20.56
C SER A 82 1.25 16.19 19.79
N ARG A 83 1.07 14.89 20.12
CA ARG A 83 0.09 14.00 19.45
C ARG A 83 -1.37 14.49 19.51
N GLY A 84 -1.70 15.35 20.48
CA GLY A 84 -3.07 15.86 20.69
C GLY A 84 -3.42 17.06 19.82
N GLU A 85 -2.48 17.57 19.01
CA GLU A 85 -2.66 18.79 18.24
C GLU A 85 -3.15 18.50 16.81
N ASP A 86 -4.37 17.97 16.73
CA ASP A 86 -5.05 17.60 15.47
C ASP A 86 -5.11 18.76 14.47
N LYS A 87 -5.18 19.99 14.98
CA LYS A 87 -5.16 21.21 14.17
C LYS A 87 -3.84 21.35 13.42
N ILE A 88 -2.71 21.18 14.11
CA ILE A 88 -1.38 21.29 13.50
C ILE A 88 -1.18 20.16 12.49
N LEU A 89 -1.57 18.93 12.82
CA LEU A 89 -1.51 17.80 11.87
C LEU A 89 -2.36 18.06 10.61
N LYS A 90 -3.54 18.67 10.77
CA LYS A 90 -4.40 19.06 9.65
C LYS A 90 -3.75 20.18 8.81
N GLU A 91 -3.14 21.17 9.45
CA GLU A 91 -2.42 22.26 8.77
C GLU A 91 -1.21 21.74 7.97
N ILE A 92 -0.45 20.79 8.53
CA ILE A 92 0.65 20.10 7.84
C ILE A 92 0.12 19.38 6.60
N ALA A 93 -0.96 18.59 6.74
CA ALA A 93 -1.56 17.89 5.61
C ALA A 93 -2.10 18.84 4.54
N ILE A 94 -2.75 19.95 4.92
CA ILE A 94 -3.19 21.00 3.98
C ILE A 94 -2.01 21.62 3.25
N THR A 95 -0.91 21.88 3.95
CA THR A 95 0.30 22.46 3.38
C THR A 95 0.94 21.52 2.38
N ALA A 96 1.09 20.24 2.71
CA ALA A 96 1.65 19.22 1.82
C ALA A 96 0.81 18.97 0.56
N MET A 97 -0.49 19.28 0.59
CA MET A 97 -1.38 19.23 -0.56
C MET A 97 -1.46 20.56 -1.33
N SER A 98 -0.95 21.65 -0.75
CA SER A 98 -0.98 22.96 -1.38
C SER A 98 -0.02 23.03 -2.56
N GLY A 99 -0.52 23.42 -3.73
CA GLY A 99 0.26 23.46 -4.97
C GLY A 99 0.17 22.19 -5.81
N LYS A 100 -0.47 21.13 -5.30
CA LYS A 100 -0.90 19.96 -6.10
C LYS A 100 -2.25 20.28 -6.78
N GLY A 101 -2.63 19.50 -7.79
CA GLY A 101 -3.78 19.76 -8.68
C GLY A 101 -5.06 20.17 -7.94
N SER A 102 -5.91 20.98 -8.58
CA SER A 102 -7.11 21.60 -7.97
C SER A 102 -8.08 20.62 -7.32
N GLU A 103 -8.04 19.35 -7.74
CA GLU A 103 -8.85 18.27 -7.17
C GLU A 103 -8.34 17.78 -5.82
N VAL A 104 -7.06 17.94 -5.48
CA VAL A 104 -6.45 17.43 -4.24
C VAL A 104 -6.61 18.40 -3.06
N ARG A 105 -7.16 19.60 -3.30
CA ARG A 105 -7.40 20.59 -2.26
C ARG A 105 -8.70 20.33 -1.54
N GLY A 106 -8.61 20.02 -0.25
CA GLY A 106 -9.79 20.01 0.61
C GLY A 106 -9.43 19.74 2.06
N GLU A 107 -10.02 20.54 2.95
CA GLU A 107 -9.97 20.28 4.39
C GLU A 107 -10.44 18.86 4.74
N LYS A 108 -11.40 18.33 3.98
CA LYS A 108 -11.90 16.98 4.15
C LYS A 108 -10.81 15.93 3.92
N LEU A 109 -10.04 16.02 2.85
CA LEU A 109 -8.94 15.08 2.58
C LEU A 109 -7.87 15.14 3.68
N ALA A 110 -7.50 16.35 4.11
CA ALA A 110 -6.54 16.53 5.21
C ALA A 110 -7.04 15.84 6.48
N GLU A 111 -8.32 16.01 6.80
CA GLU A 111 -8.94 15.39 7.97
C GLU A 111 -9.00 13.86 7.86
N LEU A 112 -9.25 13.31 6.66
CA LEU A 112 -9.21 11.87 6.42
C LEU A 112 -7.78 11.31 6.55
N CYS A 113 -6.77 11.99 6.01
CA CYS A 113 -5.37 11.58 6.13
C CYS A 113 -4.93 11.55 7.60
N VAL A 114 -5.25 12.59 8.39
CA VAL A 114 -4.91 12.64 9.82
C VAL A 114 -5.61 11.52 10.59
N LYS A 115 -6.89 11.26 10.30
CA LYS A 115 -7.64 10.15 10.93
C LYS A 115 -7.04 8.79 10.57
N ALA A 116 -6.64 8.58 9.32
CA ALA A 116 -6.02 7.33 8.86
C ALA A 116 -4.66 7.10 9.54
N VAL A 117 -3.77 8.10 9.52
CA VAL A 117 -2.43 8.01 10.13
C VAL A 117 -2.55 7.75 11.62
N LYS A 118 -3.42 8.48 12.34
CA LYS A 118 -3.64 8.26 13.78
C LYS A 118 -4.08 6.85 14.13
N ARG A 119 -4.73 6.14 13.21
CA ARG A 119 -5.22 4.78 13.45
C ARG A 119 -4.12 3.72 13.32
N ILE A 120 -3.12 3.97 12.49
CA ILE A 120 -1.99 3.06 12.25
C ILE A 120 -0.79 3.32 13.17
N VAL A 121 -0.78 4.45 13.90
CA VAL A 121 0.34 4.75 14.81
C VAL A 121 0.36 3.73 15.94
N GLU A 122 1.40 2.89 15.94
CA GLU A 122 1.72 1.97 17.02
C GLU A 122 2.90 2.51 17.83
N GLU A 123 2.95 2.13 19.10
CA GLU A 123 4.07 2.47 19.97
C GLU A 123 4.93 1.22 20.15
N PHE A 124 6.10 1.22 19.52
CA PHE A 124 7.08 0.13 19.60
C PHE A 124 8.34 0.66 20.29
N ASP A 125 8.74 0.03 21.39
CA ASP A 125 9.93 0.41 22.18
C ASP A 125 9.98 1.92 22.57
N GLY A 126 8.83 2.52 22.87
CA GLY A 126 8.73 3.95 23.24
C GLY A 126 8.93 4.91 22.06
N LYS A 127 9.02 4.40 20.83
CA LYS A 127 8.98 5.17 19.59
C LYS A 127 7.63 5.00 18.92
N LEU A 128 7.15 6.08 18.33
CA LEU A 128 5.94 6.07 17.54
C LEU A 128 6.32 5.71 16.12
N GLU A 129 5.76 4.63 15.61
CA GLU A 129 5.96 4.19 14.24
C GLU A 129 4.61 4.14 13.54
N ALA A 130 4.56 4.68 12.34
CA ALA A 130 3.38 4.73 11.51
C ALA A 130 3.74 4.10 10.16
N ASP A 131 3.43 2.82 10.01
CA ASP A 131 3.66 2.10 8.76
C ASP A 131 2.57 2.46 7.74
N ILE A 132 2.97 3.17 6.69
CA ILE A 132 2.10 3.68 5.62
C ILE A 132 1.48 2.53 4.81
N ASP A 133 2.11 1.35 4.77
CA ASP A 133 1.58 0.18 4.05
C ASP A 133 0.27 -0.33 4.64
N ASN A 134 -0.03 0.02 5.90
CA ASN A 134 -1.31 -0.28 6.54
C ASN A 134 -2.47 0.61 6.05
N ILE A 135 -2.19 1.66 5.26
CA ILE A 135 -3.21 2.53 4.67
C ILE A 135 -3.40 2.18 3.20
N LYS A 136 -4.46 1.43 2.90
CA LYS A 136 -4.82 1.12 1.52
C LYS A 136 -5.60 2.28 0.86
N VAL A 137 -5.09 2.80 -0.25
CA VAL A 137 -5.78 3.80 -1.09
C VAL A 137 -6.42 3.12 -2.29
N GLU A 138 -7.75 3.03 -2.30
CA GLU A 138 -8.53 2.48 -3.41
C GLU A 138 -9.19 3.61 -4.22
N LYS A 139 -8.95 3.67 -5.53
CA LYS A 139 -9.44 4.75 -6.41
C LYS A 139 -10.56 4.22 -7.31
N LYS A 140 -11.72 4.86 -7.29
CA LYS A 140 -12.85 4.55 -8.18
C LYS A 140 -13.33 5.82 -8.90
N SER A 141 -13.43 5.73 -10.22
CA SER A 141 -13.95 6.80 -11.06
C SER A 141 -15.46 6.96 -10.85
N GLY A 142 -15.97 8.20 -10.89
CA GLY A 142 -17.41 8.48 -10.84
C GLY A 142 -17.86 9.53 -9.83
N GLY A 143 -16.94 10.08 -9.02
CA GLY A 143 -17.20 11.18 -8.07
C GLY A 143 -16.07 12.20 -8.05
N GLY A 144 -16.17 13.19 -7.15
CA GLY A 144 -15.12 14.16 -6.89
C GLY A 144 -14.23 13.75 -5.72
N SER A 145 -13.11 14.45 -5.53
CA SER A 145 -12.23 14.25 -4.37
C SER A 145 -12.95 14.49 -3.03
N ALA A 146 -13.94 15.38 -3.02
CA ALA A 146 -14.79 15.64 -1.88
C ALA A 146 -15.67 14.43 -1.49
N ASP A 147 -15.90 13.46 -2.38
CA ASP A 147 -16.69 12.27 -2.09
C ASP A 147 -15.85 11.16 -1.42
N SER A 148 -14.54 11.37 -1.28
CA SER A 148 -13.64 10.46 -0.58
C SER A 148 -14.06 10.26 0.87
N GLN A 149 -13.88 9.04 1.36
CA GLN A 149 -14.21 8.63 2.73
C GLN A 149 -13.14 7.70 3.26
N LEU A 150 -12.90 7.76 4.56
CA LEU A 150 -12.08 6.80 5.28
C LEU A 150 -12.97 5.63 5.68
N ILE A 151 -12.61 4.44 5.22
CA ILE A 151 -13.28 3.20 5.62
C ILE A 151 -12.41 2.56 6.70
N GLU A 152 -12.99 2.37 7.89
CA GLU A 152 -12.33 1.67 9.00
C GLU A 152 -12.32 0.15 8.74
N GLY A 153 -11.51 -0.26 7.77
CA GLY A 153 -11.42 -1.64 7.30
C GLY A 153 -10.68 -1.70 5.97
N LEU A 154 -10.88 -2.81 5.24
CA LEU A 154 -10.24 -3.04 3.96
C LEU A 154 -11.27 -2.97 2.83
N VAL A 155 -10.99 -2.14 1.82
CA VAL A 155 -11.73 -2.14 0.55
C VAL A 155 -11.01 -3.06 -0.42
N LEU A 156 -11.74 -4.04 -0.97
CA LEU A 156 -11.24 -4.94 -1.99
C LEU A 156 -11.98 -4.66 -3.30
N ASP A 157 -11.22 -4.35 -4.36
CA ASP A 157 -11.78 -4.27 -5.72
C ASP A 157 -11.98 -5.67 -6.31
N LYS A 158 -12.92 -6.40 -5.71
CA LYS A 158 -13.27 -7.77 -6.09
C LYS A 158 -14.76 -7.98 -5.97
N GLU A 159 -15.26 -8.88 -6.80
CA GLU A 159 -16.66 -9.28 -6.80
C GLU A 159 -16.86 -10.58 -6.04
N VAL A 160 -18.09 -10.79 -5.58
CA VAL A 160 -18.52 -12.06 -5.02
C VAL A 160 -18.56 -13.10 -6.13
N VAL A 161 -17.95 -14.26 -5.90
CA VAL A 161 -17.69 -15.25 -6.96
C VAL A 161 -18.96 -15.85 -7.58
N HIS A 162 -20.04 -15.96 -6.81
CA HIS A 162 -21.27 -16.61 -7.25
C HIS A 162 -22.51 -15.74 -6.99
N PRO A 163 -23.44 -15.58 -7.95
CA PRO A 163 -24.59 -14.67 -7.82
C PRO A 163 -25.59 -15.08 -6.74
N GLY A 164 -25.64 -16.37 -6.39
CA GLY A 164 -26.46 -16.90 -5.30
C GLY A 164 -25.92 -16.66 -3.89
N MET A 165 -24.73 -16.06 -3.75
CA MET A 165 -24.16 -15.72 -2.44
C MET A 165 -24.74 -14.41 -1.90
N PRO A 166 -24.77 -14.22 -0.58
CA PRO A 166 -25.21 -12.96 0.01
C PRO A 166 -24.26 -11.82 -0.37
N LYS A 167 -24.83 -10.70 -0.84
CA LYS A 167 -24.06 -9.47 -1.15
C LYS A 167 -23.75 -8.63 0.09
N ARG A 168 -24.43 -8.90 1.21
CA ARG A 168 -24.24 -8.20 2.49
C ARG A 168 -24.36 -9.22 3.62
N VAL A 169 -23.36 -9.22 4.50
CA VAL A 169 -23.29 -10.10 5.67
C VAL A 169 -23.11 -9.24 6.92
N GLU A 170 -24.05 -9.32 7.86
CA GLU A 170 -23.94 -8.65 9.16
C GLU A 170 -23.24 -9.57 10.16
N LYS A 171 -22.43 -8.99 11.07
CA LYS A 171 -21.59 -9.74 12.03
C LYS A 171 -20.72 -10.79 11.32
N ALA A 172 -19.95 -10.33 10.34
CA ALA A 172 -19.08 -11.18 9.54
C ALA A 172 -17.95 -11.82 10.39
N LYS A 173 -17.81 -13.13 10.27
CA LYS A 173 -16.67 -13.96 10.69
C LYS A 173 -15.90 -14.32 9.43
N ILE A 174 -14.78 -13.64 9.24
CA ILE A 174 -13.98 -13.69 8.01
C ILE A 174 -12.92 -14.79 8.15
N ALA A 175 -12.89 -15.73 7.22
CA ALA A 175 -11.80 -16.69 7.06
C ALA A 175 -10.85 -16.22 5.95
N LEU A 176 -9.56 -16.13 6.28
CA LEU A 176 -8.50 -15.81 5.33
C LEU A 176 -7.80 -17.10 4.91
N LEU A 177 -7.81 -17.41 3.62
CA LEU A 177 -7.21 -18.62 3.06
C LEU A 177 -6.15 -18.26 2.02
N ASN A 178 -4.92 -18.72 2.24
CA ASN A 178 -3.82 -18.59 1.28
C ASN A 178 -3.75 -19.75 0.27
N MET A 179 -4.74 -20.65 0.28
CA MET A 179 -4.81 -21.81 -0.60
C MET A 179 -5.97 -21.72 -1.58
N ALA A 180 -5.88 -22.50 -2.65
CA ALA A 180 -6.98 -22.66 -3.60
C ALA A 180 -7.98 -23.67 -3.05
N LEU A 181 -9.26 -23.39 -3.25
CA LEU A 181 -10.34 -24.33 -2.98
C LEU A 181 -10.65 -25.09 -4.26
N GLU A 182 -9.73 -25.97 -4.63
CA GLU A 182 -9.77 -26.82 -5.83
C GLU A 182 -9.15 -28.17 -5.50
N ILE A 183 -9.32 -29.13 -6.41
CA ILE A 183 -8.72 -30.46 -6.27
C ILE A 183 -7.21 -30.29 -6.33
N LYS A 184 -6.52 -30.71 -5.27
CA LYS A 184 -5.07 -30.56 -5.17
C LYS A 184 -4.39 -31.65 -6.00
N GLU A 185 -3.55 -31.23 -6.91
CA GLU A 185 -2.60 -32.13 -7.55
C GLU A 185 -1.48 -32.49 -6.56
N THR A 186 -0.97 -33.72 -6.68
CA THR A 186 0.16 -34.19 -5.88
C THR A 186 1.46 -33.57 -6.40
N GLU A 187 2.39 -33.22 -5.50
CA GLU A 187 3.70 -32.70 -5.90
C GLU A 187 4.52 -33.71 -6.72
N THR A 188 4.32 -35.00 -6.45
CA THR A 188 4.88 -36.09 -7.27
C THR A 188 3.93 -36.43 -8.41
N SER A 189 4.48 -36.82 -9.56
CA SER A 189 3.70 -37.26 -10.72
C SER A 189 2.85 -38.50 -10.38
N ALA A 190 1.58 -38.28 -10.07
CA ALA A 190 0.58 -39.33 -9.93
C ALA A 190 -0.26 -39.41 -11.21
N LYS A 191 -0.51 -40.63 -11.69
CA LYS A 191 -1.47 -40.88 -12.77
C LYS A 191 -2.47 -41.92 -12.29
N ILE A 192 -3.73 -41.62 -12.53
CA ILE A 192 -4.82 -42.53 -12.21
C ILE A 192 -4.97 -43.49 -13.40
N ASN A 193 -4.81 -44.78 -13.14
CA ASN A 193 -5.04 -45.84 -14.13
C ASN A 193 -6.43 -46.42 -13.90
N ILE A 194 -7.37 -46.08 -14.76
CA ILE A 194 -8.76 -46.56 -14.69
C ILE A 194 -8.84 -47.88 -15.47
N THR A 195 -9.21 -48.96 -14.76
CA THR A 195 -9.33 -50.32 -15.34
C THR A 195 -10.76 -50.77 -15.55
N ASP A 196 -11.73 -50.12 -14.89
CA ASP A 196 -13.15 -50.45 -14.99
C ASP A 196 -14.03 -49.18 -14.97
N PRO A 197 -15.19 -49.15 -15.67
CA PRO A 197 -16.13 -48.01 -15.64
C PRO A 197 -16.65 -47.63 -14.25
N GLU A 198 -16.78 -48.55 -13.29
CA GLU A 198 -17.20 -48.23 -11.92
C GLU A 198 -16.13 -47.42 -11.18
N GLN A 199 -14.85 -47.69 -11.44
CA GLN A 199 -13.74 -46.93 -10.84
C GLN A 199 -13.76 -45.46 -11.28
N LEU A 200 -14.16 -45.19 -12.53
CA LEU A 200 -14.34 -43.82 -13.02
C LEU A 200 -15.44 -43.10 -12.23
N ARG A 201 -16.56 -43.77 -11.95
CA ARG A 201 -17.66 -43.15 -11.20
C ARG A 201 -17.28 -42.86 -9.75
N ASN A 202 -16.65 -43.84 -9.09
CA ASN A 202 -16.18 -43.68 -7.70
C ASN A 202 -15.16 -42.55 -7.58
N PHE A 203 -14.25 -42.43 -8.55
CA PHE A 203 -13.27 -41.33 -8.56
C PHE A 203 -13.94 -39.95 -8.65
N LEU A 204 -14.91 -39.79 -9.56
CA LEU A 204 -15.68 -38.54 -9.67
C LEU A 204 -16.51 -38.23 -8.42
N GLU A 205 -17.02 -39.25 -7.73
CA GLU A 205 -17.73 -39.10 -6.45
C GLU A 205 -16.77 -38.65 -5.34
N GLU A 206 -15.58 -39.25 -5.25
CA GLU A 206 -14.54 -38.85 -4.29
C GLU A 206 -14.03 -37.42 -4.52
N GLU A 207 -13.82 -37.02 -5.78
CA GLU A 207 -13.47 -35.63 -6.10
C GLU A 207 -14.51 -34.63 -5.58
N ARG A 208 -15.80 -34.93 -5.78
CA ARG A 208 -16.89 -34.11 -5.26
C ARG A 208 -16.93 -34.11 -3.73
N HIS A 209 -16.69 -35.26 -3.12
CA HIS A 209 -16.66 -35.41 -1.68
C HIS A 209 -15.53 -34.56 -1.06
N MET A 210 -14.32 -34.60 -1.62
CA MET A 210 -13.19 -33.77 -1.18
C MET A 210 -13.52 -32.28 -1.24
N LEU A 211 -14.13 -31.81 -2.33
CA LEU A 211 -14.55 -30.41 -2.47
C LEU A 211 -15.64 -30.02 -1.45
N GLN A 212 -16.58 -30.93 -1.19
CA GLN A 212 -17.64 -30.71 -0.20
C GLN A 212 -17.08 -30.67 1.23
N GLU A 213 -16.14 -31.54 1.58
CA GLU A 213 -15.47 -31.54 2.88
C GLU A 213 -14.75 -30.22 3.16
N MET A 214 -14.09 -29.62 2.17
CA MET A 214 -13.46 -28.30 2.32
C MET A 214 -14.48 -27.23 2.72
N VAL A 215 -15.67 -27.23 2.12
CA VAL A 215 -16.75 -26.30 2.46
C VAL A 215 -17.30 -26.58 3.85
N ASP A 216 -17.47 -27.85 4.20
CA ASP A 216 -17.95 -28.25 5.53
C ASP A 216 -16.95 -27.87 6.64
N GLN A 217 -15.64 -27.90 6.37
CA GLN A 217 -14.63 -27.40 7.30
C GLN A 217 -14.76 -25.89 7.55
N VAL A 218 -14.93 -25.09 6.48
CA VAL A 218 -15.18 -23.65 6.59
C VAL A 218 -16.45 -23.37 7.40
N LYS A 219 -17.51 -24.14 7.15
CA LYS A 219 -18.78 -24.03 7.88
C LYS A 219 -18.62 -24.41 9.36
N LYS A 220 -17.88 -25.49 9.67
CA LYS A 220 -17.59 -25.92 11.04
C LYS A 220 -16.79 -24.88 11.82
N ALA A 221 -15.89 -24.15 11.16
CA ALA A 221 -15.20 -23.01 11.75
C ALA A 221 -16.13 -21.83 12.07
N GLY A 222 -17.36 -21.83 11.52
CA GLY A 222 -18.37 -20.80 11.74
C GLY A 222 -18.12 -19.52 10.93
N ALA A 223 -17.31 -19.59 9.88
CA ALA A 223 -17.06 -18.47 8.98
C ALA A 223 -18.27 -18.23 8.07
N ASN A 224 -18.62 -16.96 7.86
CA ASN A 224 -19.70 -16.54 6.94
C ASN A 224 -19.19 -15.70 5.76
N VAL A 225 -17.91 -15.31 5.79
CA VAL A 225 -17.19 -14.68 4.69
C VAL A 225 -15.85 -15.40 4.51
N VAL A 226 -15.50 -15.75 3.28
CA VAL A 226 -14.24 -16.41 2.92
C VAL A 226 -13.49 -15.55 1.92
N LEU A 227 -12.25 -15.23 2.25
CA LEU A 227 -11.33 -14.48 1.42
C LEU A 227 -10.19 -15.42 1.01
N CYS A 228 -10.19 -15.86 -0.25
CA CYS A 228 -9.16 -16.73 -0.79
C CYS A 228 -8.18 -15.94 -1.66
N GLN A 229 -6.88 -16.09 -1.38
CA GLN A 229 -5.81 -15.55 -2.21
C GLN A 229 -5.73 -16.24 -3.58
N LYS A 230 -6.11 -17.52 -3.67
CA LYS A 230 -6.07 -18.31 -4.91
C LYS A 230 -7.48 -18.53 -5.51
N GLY A 231 -7.60 -19.50 -6.41
CA GLY A 231 -8.85 -19.88 -7.06
C GLY A 231 -9.85 -20.56 -6.12
N ILE A 232 -11.11 -20.59 -6.56
CA ILE A 232 -12.19 -21.37 -5.96
C ILE A 232 -12.90 -22.07 -7.12
N ASP A 233 -12.99 -23.39 -7.06
CA ASP A 233 -13.66 -24.24 -8.05
C ASP A 233 -15.18 -23.94 -8.10
N ASP A 234 -15.81 -24.08 -9.27
CA ASP A 234 -17.22 -23.74 -9.47
C ASP A 234 -18.17 -24.61 -8.64
N LEU A 235 -17.83 -25.88 -8.38
CA LEU A 235 -18.60 -26.75 -7.48
C LEU A 235 -18.54 -26.24 -6.05
N VAL A 236 -17.36 -25.83 -5.59
CA VAL A 236 -17.16 -25.24 -4.25
C VAL A 236 -17.94 -23.94 -4.13
N GLN A 237 -17.92 -23.08 -5.15
CA GLN A 237 -18.72 -21.85 -5.17
C GLN A 237 -20.21 -22.13 -5.03
N HIS A 238 -20.73 -23.14 -5.73
CA HIS A 238 -22.13 -23.55 -5.62
C HIS A 238 -22.47 -24.07 -4.22
N TYR A 239 -21.60 -24.88 -3.60
CA TYR A 239 -21.81 -25.36 -2.23
C TYR A 239 -21.76 -24.23 -1.20
N LEU A 240 -20.82 -23.29 -1.33
CA LEU A 240 -20.74 -22.10 -0.47
C LEU A 240 -22.00 -21.22 -0.60
N ALA A 241 -22.50 -21.04 -1.83
CA ALA A 241 -23.73 -20.31 -2.08
C ALA A 241 -24.95 -20.98 -1.43
N LYS A 242 -25.06 -22.31 -1.50
CA LYS A 242 -26.15 -23.08 -0.86
C LYS A 242 -26.15 -22.95 0.67
N VAL A 243 -24.97 -22.81 1.28
CA VAL A 243 -24.83 -22.61 2.73
C VAL A 243 -25.00 -21.13 3.12
N GLY A 244 -24.99 -20.21 2.15
CA GLY A 244 -25.09 -18.77 2.37
C GLY A 244 -23.79 -18.12 2.84
N ILE A 245 -22.64 -18.68 2.46
CA ILE A 245 -21.32 -18.12 2.78
C ILE A 245 -20.88 -17.24 1.60
N MET A 246 -20.50 -15.99 1.88
CA MET A 246 -19.92 -15.09 0.88
C MET A 246 -18.48 -15.48 0.62
N ALA A 247 -18.07 -15.62 -0.64
CA ALA A 247 -16.70 -15.91 -1.00
C ALA A 247 -16.15 -14.95 -2.05
N VAL A 248 -14.89 -14.60 -1.89
CA VAL A 248 -14.10 -13.78 -2.82
C VAL A 248 -12.81 -14.53 -3.12
N ARG A 249 -12.41 -14.59 -4.39
CA ARG A 249 -11.21 -15.30 -4.86
C ARG A 249 -10.19 -14.33 -5.45
N ARG A 250 -8.92 -14.76 -5.50
CA ARG A 250 -7.81 -14.01 -6.09
C ARG A 250 -7.65 -12.61 -5.48
N ILE A 251 -7.59 -12.56 -4.15
CA ILE A 251 -7.32 -11.35 -3.35
C ILE A 251 -5.82 -11.07 -3.33
#